data_AF-A0A9D1GAE1-F1
#
_entry.id   AF-A0A9D1GAE1-F1
#
_cell.length_a   1.000
_cell.length_b   1.000
_cell.length_c   1.000
_cell.angle_alpha   90.00
_cell.angle_beta   90.00
_cell.angle_gamma   90.00
#
_symmetry.space_group_name_H-M   'P 1'
#
loop_
_entity.id
_entity.type
_entity.pdbx_description
1 polymer ?
#
loop_
_entity_poly.entity_id
_entity_poly.type
_entity_poly.pdbx_seq_one_letter_code
_entity_poly.pdbx_strand_id
1 'polypeptide(L)'
;MSINKDLFNHIYENCVSIITNSSDFNIKKKKVKLDLAYQTLSKTEDHELQEFYSIVHELRFYQYMKNLGKHIIAADDNKVGPDFTTELGYIECVCASKGATSTLERKCLDERLNQTMNRYIAALPRLSSVILDKKKKYEGYLRHNKIDEKKPCIIAINTSIFSNEFNSDLNLDLILKILYGIGCTTMRFNLETNQFIEDAECESRLYEDTGLKPPKNIELQFNYFSEKEFENISGVILNNNSIGEELKKEYFCLLLNPFARCPIDASQLEGITYFQLNKTDAQYLTYCWHNK
;
A
#
# COMPACT_ATOMS: atom_id res chain seq x y z
N MET A 1 14.52 14.65 17.45
CA MET A 1 13.21 14.74 18.13
C MET A 1 13.05 13.47 18.95
N SER A 2 12.65 13.55 20.22
CA SER A 2 12.39 12.36 21.04
C SER A 2 11.09 11.70 20.58
N ILE A 3 10.99 10.38 20.70
CA ILE A 3 9.79 9.62 20.33
C ILE A 3 8.62 9.96 21.26
N ASN A 4 7.39 9.95 20.74
CA ASN A 4 6.19 9.96 21.58
C ASN A 4 6.04 8.57 22.23
N LYS A 5 6.63 8.40 23.41
CA LYS A 5 6.69 7.10 24.11
C LYS A 5 5.31 6.50 24.36
N ASP A 6 4.33 7.31 24.74
CA ASP A 6 2.97 6.82 25.03
C ASP A 6 2.30 6.26 23.77
N LEU A 7 2.47 6.94 22.64
CA LEU A 7 1.97 6.47 21.35
C LEU A 7 2.59 5.12 20.96
N PHE A 8 3.92 5.02 21.01
CA PHE A 8 4.62 3.80 20.61
C PHE A 8 4.41 2.65 21.60
N ASN A 9 4.28 2.93 22.91
CA ASN A 9 3.86 1.96 23.92
C ASN A 9 2.48 1.38 23.56
N HIS A 10 1.51 2.24 23.28
CA HIS A 10 0.15 1.82 22.92
C HIS A 10 0.13 0.94 21.65
N ILE A 11 0.88 1.33 20.61
CA ILE A 11 1.01 0.53 19.39
C ILE A 11 1.62 -0.83 19.69
N TYR A 12 2.69 -0.87 20.48
CA TYR A 12 3.36 -2.10 20.89
C TYR A 12 2.41 -3.01 21.67
N GLU A 13 1.69 -2.49 22.67
CA GLU A 13 0.71 -3.25 23.47
C GLU A 13 -0.40 -3.85 22.60
N ASN A 14 -0.94 -3.07 21.66
CA ASN A 14 -1.92 -3.56 20.69
C ASN A 14 -1.36 -4.72 19.85
N CYS A 15 -0.11 -4.62 19.40
CA CYS A 15 0.55 -5.69 18.66
C CYS A 15 0.79 -6.94 19.53
N VAL A 16 1.18 -6.77 20.80
CA VAL A 16 1.30 -7.87 21.77
C VAL A 16 -0.05 -8.56 21.99
N SER A 17 -1.16 -7.81 22.04
CA SER A 17 -2.50 -8.37 22.14
C SER A 17 -2.85 -9.24 20.93
N ILE A 18 -2.57 -8.77 19.70
CA ILE A 18 -2.78 -9.55 18.45
C ILE A 18 -2.00 -10.86 18.53
N ILE A 19 -0.73 -10.81 18.93
CA ILE A 19 0.15 -11.98 19.04
C ILE A 19 -0.40 -12.97 20.08
N THR A 20 -0.78 -12.48 21.26
CA THR A 20 -1.23 -13.31 22.39
C THR A 20 -2.53 -14.03 22.09
N ASN A 21 -3.46 -13.34 21.42
CA ASN A 21 -4.77 -13.87 21.05
C ASN A 21 -4.74 -14.73 19.77
N SER A 22 -3.62 -14.76 19.04
CA SER A 22 -3.51 -15.55 17.82
C SER A 22 -3.33 -17.04 18.13
N SER A 23 -3.97 -17.90 17.33
CA SER A 23 -3.69 -19.34 17.29
C SER A 23 -2.56 -19.70 16.31
N ASP A 24 -2.11 -18.76 15.47
CA ASP A 24 -1.07 -18.98 14.46
C ASP A 24 0.32 -18.98 15.11
N PHE A 25 1.03 -20.09 14.97
CA PHE A 25 2.35 -20.28 15.56
C PHE A 25 3.39 -19.29 15.02
N ASN A 26 3.31 -18.94 13.73
CA ASN A 26 4.26 -18.01 13.11
C ASN A 26 3.98 -16.56 13.54
N ILE A 27 2.71 -16.20 13.79
CA ILE A 27 2.38 -14.93 14.45
C ILE A 27 2.97 -14.88 15.86
N LYS A 28 2.87 -15.96 16.64
CA LYS A 28 3.47 -16.01 17.99
C LYS A 28 4.97 -15.77 17.98
N LYS A 29 5.69 -16.33 16.99
CA LYS A 29 7.14 -16.13 16.82
C LYS A 29 7.52 -14.66 16.56
N LYS A 30 6.62 -13.85 15.99
CA LYS A 30 6.89 -12.43 15.71
C LYS A 30 7.10 -11.59 16.97
N LYS A 31 6.75 -12.08 18.17
CA LYS A 31 6.99 -11.40 19.46
C LYS A 31 8.46 -11.01 19.65
N VAL A 32 9.39 -11.92 19.36
CA VAL A 32 10.83 -11.65 19.53
C VAL A 32 11.29 -10.49 18.65
N LYS A 33 10.82 -10.45 17.39
CA LYS A 33 11.13 -9.37 16.46
C LYS A 33 10.50 -8.04 16.88
N LEU A 34 9.23 -8.07 17.30
CA LEU A 34 8.53 -6.89 17.82
C LEU A 34 9.26 -6.30 19.04
N ASP A 35 9.68 -7.15 19.98
CA ASP A 35 10.37 -6.71 21.20
C ASP A 35 11.72 -6.08 20.87
N LEU A 36 12.49 -6.72 19.99
CA LEU A 36 13.78 -6.20 19.55
C LEU A 36 13.64 -4.86 18.82
N ALA A 37 12.67 -4.76 17.91
CA ALA A 37 12.40 -3.52 17.18
C ALA A 37 11.94 -2.40 18.12
N TYR A 38 11.06 -2.72 19.08
CA TYR A 38 10.57 -1.75 20.05
C TYR A 38 11.66 -1.27 21.02
N GLN A 39 12.50 -2.18 21.51
CA GLN A 39 13.66 -1.83 22.33
C GLN A 39 14.66 -0.95 21.57
N THR A 40 14.89 -1.26 20.30
CA THR A 40 15.77 -0.47 19.43
C THR A 40 15.19 0.93 19.25
N LEU A 41 13.92 1.05 18.85
CA LEU A 41 13.21 2.32 18.70
C LEU A 41 13.26 3.16 19.98
N SER A 42 13.05 2.53 21.14
CA SER A 42 13.09 3.21 22.44
C SER A 42 14.48 3.70 22.83
N LYS A 43 15.53 2.95 22.46
CA LYS A 43 16.92 3.27 22.77
C LYS A 43 17.50 4.33 21.83
N THR A 44 17.19 4.25 20.55
CA THR A 44 17.70 5.18 19.52
C THR A 44 16.85 6.44 19.40
N GLU A 45 15.64 6.42 19.96
CA GLU A 45 14.60 7.44 19.73
C GLU A 45 14.30 7.64 18.24
N ASP A 46 14.43 6.58 17.44
CA ASP A 46 14.14 6.60 16.01
C ASP A 46 12.65 6.37 15.76
N HIS A 47 11.90 7.46 15.66
CA HIS A 47 10.46 7.45 15.34
C HIS A 47 10.15 6.94 13.91
N GLU A 48 11.15 6.66 13.09
CA GLU A 48 10.99 6.15 11.72
C GLU A 48 11.58 4.75 11.53
N LEU A 49 11.88 4.03 12.62
CA LEU A 49 12.53 2.71 12.57
C LEU A 49 11.70 1.72 11.73
N GLN A 50 12.21 1.39 10.54
CA GLN A 50 11.50 0.60 9.53
C GLN A 50 11.15 -0.81 10.02
N GLU A 51 12.01 -1.43 10.83
CA GLU A 51 11.81 -2.75 11.40
C GLU A 51 10.55 -2.79 12.27
N PHE A 52 10.30 -1.71 13.04
CA PHE A 52 9.11 -1.59 13.87
C PHE A 52 7.86 -1.38 13.03
N TYR A 53 7.91 -0.49 12.03
CA TYR A 53 6.78 -0.26 11.13
C TYR A 53 6.39 -1.53 10.36
N SER A 54 7.39 -2.27 9.86
CA SER A 54 7.17 -3.49 9.07
C SER A 54 6.43 -4.56 9.89
N ILE A 55 6.89 -4.82 11.12
CA ILE A 55 6.24 -5.84 11.97
C ILE A 55 4.84 -5.40 12.44
N VAL A 56 4.65 -4.11 12.71
CA VAL A 56 3.33 -3.54 13.06
C VAL A 56 2.36 -3.71 11.90
N HIS A 57 2.77 -3.43 10.66
CA HIS A 57 1.91 -3.60 9.49
C HIS A 57 1.51 -5.05 9.27
N GLU A 58 2.44 -6.00 9.35
CA GLU A 58 2.13 -7.42 9.23
C GLU A 58 1.09 -7.86 10.29
N LEU A 59 1.27 -7.48 11.55
CA LEU A 59 0.36 -7.84 12.64
C LEU A 59 -1.02 -7.17 12.48
N ARG A 60 -1.05 -5.89 12.10
CA ARG A 60 -2.30 -5.16 11.83
C ARG A 60 -3.04 -5.74 10.63
N PHE A 61 -2.32 -6.07 9.56
CA PHE A 61 -2.90 -6.71 8.38
C PHE A 61 -3.48 -8.09 8.73
N TYR A 62 -2.75 -8.88 9.53
CA TYR A 62 -3.26 -10.15 10.05
C TYR A 62 -4.56 -9.97 10.82
N GLN A 63 -4.62 -9.02 11.76
CA GLN A 63 -5.82 -8.73 12.52
C GLN A 63 -6.97 -8.23 11.64
N TYR A 64 -6.70 -7.39 10.65
CA TYR A 64 -7.69 -6.92 9.67
C TYR A 64 -8.35 -8.10 8.95
N MET A 65 -7.57 -9.02 8.41
CA MET A 65 -8.09 -10.21 7.71
C MET A 65 -8.89 -11.10 8.65
N LYS A 66 -8.44 -11.28 9.90
CA LYS A 66 -9.19 -12.04 10.92
C LYS A 66 -10.53 -11.38 11.27
N ASN A 67 -10.58 -10.06 11.39
CA ASN A 67 -11.80 -9.32 11.68
C ASN A 67 -12.84 -9.42 10.55
N LEU A 68 -12.38 -9.60 9.31
CA LEU A 68 -13.25 -9.89 8.16
C LEU A 68 -13.73 -11.35 8.10
N GLY A 69 -13.37 -12.18 9.08
CA GLY A 69 -13.66 -13.62 9.06
C GLY A 69 -12.84 -14.40 8.04
N LYS A 70 -11.82 -13.78 7.43
CA LYS A 70 -11.00 -14.40 6.40
C LYS A 70 -9.96 -15.33 7.00
N HIS A 71 -9.77 -16.48 6.36
CA HIS A 71 -8.71 -17.39 6.73
C HIS A 71 -7.35 -16.85 6.26
N ILE A 72 -6.41 -16.73 7.20
CA ILE A 72 -5.07 -16.20 6.98
C ILE A 72 -4.05 -17.00 7.78
N ILE A 73 -2.96 -17.40 7.12
CA ILE A 73 -1.82 -18.10 7.72
C ILE A 73 -0.56 -17.27 7.47
N ALA A 74 0.18 -16.98 8.53
CA ALA A 74 1.50 -16.36 8.47
C ALA A 74 2.56 -17.37 8.03
N ALA A 75 3.47 -16.95 7.15
CA ALA A 75 4.62 -17.75 6.77
C ALA A 75 5.66 -17.84 7.89
N ASP A 76 6.51 -18.87 7.80
CA ASP A 76 7.69 -18.97 8.65
C ASP A 76 8.76 -18.02 8.10
N ASP A 77 9.12 -16.99 8.85
CA ASP A 77 10.09 -15.98 8.43
C ASP A 77 11.49 -16.55 8.09
N ASN A 78 11.77 -17.82 8.45
CA ASN A 78 13.00 -18.53 8.08
C ASN A 78 12.92 -19.21 6.70
N LYS A 79 11.75 -19.21 6.08
CA LYS A 79 11.50 -19.80 4.76
C LYS A 79 11.24 -18.70 3.76
N VAL A 80 11.77 -18.89 2.54
CA VAL A 80 11.49 -17.99 1.42
C VAL A 80 10.05 -18.18 0.97
N GLY A 81 9.28 -17.10 0.97
CA GLY A 81 7.88 -17.10 0.54
C GLY A 81 7.16 -15.80 0.92
N PRO A 82 5.89 -15.67 0.52
CA PRO A 82 5.04 -14.53 0.89
C PRO A 82 4.80 -14.47 2.39
N ASP A 83 4.56 -13.28 2.94
CA ASP A 83 4.35 -13.09 4.37
C ASP A 83 3.07 -13.80 4.86
N PHE A 84 2.03 -13.84 4.01
CA PHE A 84 0.78 -14.53 4.31
C PHE A 84 0.26 -15.37 3.13
N THR A 85 -0.47 -16.42 3.49
CA THR A 85 -1.32 -17.18 2.55
C THR A 85 -2.77 -17.08 3.01
N THR A 86 -3.65 -16.70 2.10
CA THR A 86 -5.10 -16.53 2.33
C THR A 86 -5.91 -17.25 1.25
N GLU A 87 -7.24 -17.22 1.36
CA GLU A 87 -8.13 -17.61 0.26
C GLU A 87 -8.03 -16.67 -0.95
N LEU A 88 -7.82 -15.36 -0.71
CA LEU A 88 -7.67 -14.36 -1.76
C LEU A 88 -6.41 -14.54 -2.59
N GLY A 89 -5.34 -15.07 -1.99
CA GLY A 89 -4.03 -15.14 -2.63
C GLY A 89 -2.86 -15.22 -1.65
N TYR A 90 -1.66 -15.14 -2.22
CA TYR A 90 -0.42 -14.85 -1.51
C TYR A 90 -0.29 -13.36 -1.27
N ILE A 91 0.16 -12.96 -0.07
CA ILE A 91 0.24 -11.56 0.33
C ILE A 91 1.65 -11.25 0.81
N GLU A 92 2.21 -10.17 0.28
CA GLU A 92 3.48 -9.60 0.69
C GLU A 92 3.22 -8.21 1.28
N CYS A 93 3.51 -8.07 2.56
CA CYS A 93 3.41 -6.83 3.28
C CYS A 93 4.66 -5.97 3.04
N VAL A 94 4.42 -4.66 2.93
CA VAL A 94 5.49 -3.66 2.86
C VAL A 94 5.05 -2.37 3.52
N CYS A 95 5.92 -1.80 4.33
CA CYS A 95 5.80 -0.41 4.74
C CYS A 95 6.66 0.43 3.81
N ALA A 96 6.04 1.42 3.17
CA ALA A 96 6.81 2.45 2.48
C ALA A 96 7.71 3.16 3.50
N SER A 97 8.93 3.51 3.09
CA SER A 97 9.89 4.21 3.95
C SER A 97 10.31 5.51 3.29
N LYS A 98 10.79 6.46 4.09
CA LYS A 98 11.38 7.70 3.56
C LYS A 98 12.78 7.50 2.98
N GLY A 99 13.37 6.30 3.13
CA GLY A 99 14.71 5.95 2.71
C GLY A 99 15.79 6.29 3.73
N ALA A 100 17.04 5.93 3.43
CA ALA A 100 18.17 6.14 4.34
C ALA A 100 18.52 7.64 4.49
N THR A 101 18.72 8.08 5.74
CA THR A 101 19.01 9.46 6.16
C THR A 101 20.20 10.11 5.45
N SER A 102 21.19 9.33 5.02
CA SER A 102 22.39 9.82 4.35
C SER A 102 22.23 10.06 2.84
N THR A 103 21.11 9.65 2.24
CA THR A 103 20.93 9.70 0.77
C THR A 103 20.46 11.06 0.26
N LEU A 104 20.85 11.41 -0.97
CA LEU A 104 20.38 12.64 -1.63
C LEU A 104 18.86 12.62 -1.84
N GLU A 105 18.31 11.45 -2.14
CA GLU A 105 16.88 11.22 -2.30
C GLU A 105 16.12 11.51 -1.00
N ARG A 106 16.68 11.15 0.17
CA ARG A 106 16.08 11.47 1.47
C ARG A 106 16.11 12.96 1.75
N LYS A 107 17.26 13.62 1.54
CA LYS A 107 17.38 15.08 1.73
C LYS A 107 16.38 15.86 0.89
N CYS A 108 16.26 15.51 -0.40
CA CYS A 108 15.30 16.15 -1.28
C CYS A 108 13.85 15.88 -0.84
N LEU A 109 13.55 14.66 -0.36
CA LEU A 109 12.25 14.32 0.21
C LEU A 109 11.93 15.18 1.44
N ASP A 110 12.87 15.34 2.38
CA ASP A 110 12.68 16.19 3.57
C ASP A 110 12.45 17.66 3.21
N GLU A 111 13.23 18.19 2.26
CA GLU A 111 13.04 19.55 1.74
C GLU A 111 11.64 19.75 1.14
N ARG A 112 11.11 18.75 0.42
CA ARG A 112 9.79 18.79 -0.19
C ARG A 112 8.67 18.62 0.82
N LEU A 113 8.84 17.78 1.84
CA LEU A 113 7.87 17.62 2.94
C LEU A 113 7.72 18.92 3.75
N ASN A 114 8.81 19.70 3.87
CA ASN A 114 8.76 21.01 4.50
C ASN A 114 8.02 22.08 3.67
N GLN A 115 7.71 21.81 2.39
CA GLN A 115 6.94 22.69 1.53
C GLN A 115 5.46 22.27 1.50
N THR A 116 4.56 23.15 1.91
CA THR A 116 3.10 22.89 1.93
C THR A 116 2.52 22.45 0.58
N MET A 117 3.04 22.96 -0.53
CA MET A 117 2.50 22.72 -1.87
C MET A 117 3.06 21.49 -2.60
N ASN A 118 4.05 20.76 -2.04
CA ASN A 118 4.77 19.70 -2.76
C ASN A 118 4.93 18.37 -2.00
N ARG A 119 4.26 18.19 -0.85
CA ARG A 119 4.45 17.02 0.01
C ARG A 119 4.15 15.69 -0.69
N TYR A 120 3.13 15.67 -1.56
CA TYR A 120 2.68 14.46 -2.26
C TYR A 120 3.67 13.98 -3.34
N ILE A 121 4.42 14.88 -3.98
CA ILE A 121 5.47 14.54 -4.96
C ILE A 121 6.59 13.72 -4.28
N ALA A 122 6.81 13.94 -2.98
CA ALA A 122 7.87 13.28 -2.23
C ALA A 122 7.58 11.79 -1.97
N ALA A 123 6.30 11.42 -1.84
CA ALA A 123 5.87 10.05 -1.59
C ALA A 123 5.82 9.18 -2.85
N LEU A 124 5.52 9.79 -4.00
CA LEU A 124 5.36 9.11 -5.28
C LEU A 124 6.53 8.16 -5.62
N PRO A 125 7.82 8.57 -5.60
CA PRO A 125 8.92 7.63 -5.87
C PRO A 125 9.05 6.51 -4.85
N ARG A 126 8.62 6.73 -3.60
CA ARG A 126 8.73 5.74 -2.52
C ARG A 126 7.67 4.66 -2.70
N LEU A 127 6.44 5.06 -2.99
CA LEU A 127 5.33 4.15 -3.28
C LEU A 127 5.58 3.34 -4.56
N SER A 128 6.03 3.99 -5.65
CA SER A 128 6.42 3.29 -6.87
C SER A 128 7.54 2.27 -6.63
N SER A 129 8.59 2.65 -5.88
CA SER A 129 9.72 1.75 -5.63
C SER A 129 9.33 0.52 -4.83
N VAL A 130 8.47 0.65 -3.79
CA VAL A 130 8.04 -0.53 -3.01
C VAL A 130 7.20 -1.50 -3.82
N ILE A 131 6.35 -0.99 -4.73
CA ILE A 131 5.57 -1.84 -5.63
C ILE A 131 6.51 -2.61 -6.58
N LEU A 132 7.46 -1.91 -7.20
CA LEU A 132 8.46 -2.52 -8.09
C LEU A 132 9.31 -3.59 -7.38
N ASP A 133 9.75 -3.32 -6.16
CA ASP A 133 10.56 -4.26 -5.39
C ASP A 133 9.78 -5.53 -5.03
N LYS A 134 8.50 -5.39 -4.63
CA LYS A 134 7.65 -6.54 -4.34
C LYS A 134 7.24 -7.30 -5.59
N LYS A 135 7.02 -6.63 -6.72
CA LYS A 135 6.85 -7.27 -8.03
C LYS A 135 8.03 -8.17 -8.36
N LYS A 136 9.27 -7.64 -8.24
CA LYS A 136 10.50 -8.45 -8.44
C LYS A 136 10.61 -9.62 -7.47
N LYS A 137 10.17 -9.45 -6.22
CA LYS A 137 10.13 -10.51 -5.21
C LYS A 137 9.21 -11.65 -5.64
N TYR A 138 7.99 -11.33 -6.10
CA TYR A 138 7.04 -12.31 -6.63
C TYR A 138 7.56 -13.03 -7.88
N GLU A 139 8.18 -12.32 -8.82
CA GLU A 139 8.85 -12.94 -9.97
C GLU A 139 9.97 -13.89 -9.53
N GLY A 140 10.69 -13.53 -8.46
CA GLY A 140 11.62 -14.41 -7.78
C GLY A 140 10.95 -15.69 -7.27
N TYR A 141 9.82 -15.57 -6.55
CA TYR A 141 9.10 -16.71 -6.02
C TYR A 141 8.57 -17.65 -7.09
N LEU A 142 7.94 -17.11 -8.14
CA LEU A 142 7.40 -17.87 -9.26
C LEU A 142 8.50 -18.63 -10.01
N ARG A 143 9.59 -17.94 -10.37
CA ARG A 143 10.73 -18.53 -11.09
C ARG A 143 11.40 -19.69 -10.33
N HIS A 144 11.38 -19.66 -9.01
CA HIS A 144 11.96 -20.71 -8.16
C HIS A 144 10.91 -21.68 -7.61
N ASN A 145 9.69 -21.69 -8.14
CA ASN A 145 8.57 -22.55 -7.72
C ASN A 145 8.32 -22.51 -6.20
N LYS A 146 8.45 -21.33 -5.58
CA LYS A 146 8.18 -21.12 -4.15
C LYS A 146 6.70 -20.86 -3.86
N ILE A 147 5.95 -20.45 -4.87
CA ILE A 147 4.52 -20.23 -4.83
C ILE A 147 3.87 -20.84 -6.08
N ASP A 148 2.59 -21.16 -5.97
CA ASP A 148 1.76 -21.63 -7.08
C ASP A 148 1.41 -20.45 -8.01
N GLU A 149 1.72 -20.58 -9.30
CA GLU A 149 1.40 -19.58 -10.33
C GLU A 149 -0.10 -19.39 -10.58
N LYS A 150 -0.93 -20.35 -10.16
CA LYS A 150 -2.39 -20.30 -10.30
C LYS A 150 -3.10 -19.62 -9.14
N LYS A 151 -2.35 -19.04 -8.20
CA LYS A 151 -2.89 -18.34 -7.05
C LYS A 151 -2.58 -16.84 -7.13
N PRO A 152 -3.53 -15.94 -6.81
CA PRO A 152 -3.30 -14.51 -6.91
C PRO A 152 -2.12 -14.03 -6.06
N CYS A 153 -1.37 -13.05 -6.55
CA CYS A 153 -0.28 -12.41 -5.82
C CYS A 153 -0.65 -10.96 -5.48
N ILE A 154 -0.64 -10.63 -4.20
CA ILE A 154 -1.17 -9.37 -3.68
C ILE A 154 -0.08 -8.65 -2.90
N ILE A 155 0.05 -7.34 -3.11
CA ILE A 155 0.98 -6.49 -2.36
C ILE A 155 0.16 -5.68 -1.36
N ALA A 156 0.43 -5.83 -0.06
CA ALA A 156 -0.20 -5.03 1.00
C ALA A 156 0.74 -3.91 1.44
N ILE A 157 0.46 -2.68 1.04
CA ILE A 157 1.27 -1.49 1.32
C ILE A 157 0.71 -0.76 2.52
N ASN A 158 1.58 -0.36 3.43
CA ASN A 158 1.26 0.62 4.46
C ASN A 158 2.03 1.92 4.24
N THR A 159 1.32 3.04 4.37
CA THR A 159 1.85 4.39 4.17
C THR A 159 1.94 5.19 5.46
N SER A 160 1.82 4.54 6.63
CA SER A 160 1.72 5.22 7.93
C SER A 160 2.90 6.14 8.28
N ILE A 161 4.09 5.89 7.71
CA ILE A 161 5.26 6.77 7.87
C ILE A 161 5.05 8.15 7.23
N PHE A 162 4.13 8.21 6.27
CA PHE A 162 3.78 9.37 5.47
C PHE A 162 2.42 9.97 5.85
N SER A 163 1.49 9.15 6.35
CA SER A 163 0.12 9.60 6.71
C SER A 163 0.10 10.70 7.78
N ASN A 164 1.13 10.79 8.63
CA ASN A 164 1.28 11.89 9.58
C ASN A 164 1.68 13.23 8.93
N GLU A 165 2.21 13.20 7.71
CA GLU A 165 2.79 14.37 7.03
C GLU A 165 1.85 14.97 5.98
N PHE A 166 0.93 14.16 5.46
CA PHE A 166 -0.07 14.57 4.48
C PHE A 166 -1.34 13.69 4.55
N ASN A 167 -2.47 14.26 4.11
CA ASN A 167 -3.79 13.63 4.20
C ASN A 167 -3.80 12.24 3.54
N SER A 168 -4.41 11.26 4.22
CA SER A 168 -4.65 9.91 3.72
C SER A 168 -5.17 9.89 2.28
N ASP A 169 -6.19 10.68 1.92
CA ASP A 169 -6.75 10.68 0.55
C ASP A 169 -5.69 10.89 -0.55
N LEU A 170 -4.63 11.65 -0.25
CA LEU A 170 -3.53 11.89 -1.20
C LEU A 170 -2.70 10.61 -1.48
N ASN A 171 -2.50 9.73 -0.50
CA ASN A 171 -1.84 8.44 -0.74
C ASN A 171 -2.66 7.57 -1.69
N LEU A 172 -4.00 7.60 -1.57
CA LEU A 172 -4.87 6.84 -2.46
C LEU A 172 -4.77 7.37 -3.89
N ASP A 173 -4.83 8.69 -4.08
CA ASP A 173 -4.65 9.31 -5.40
C ASP A 173 -3.28 8.98 -6.02
N LEU A 174 -2.21 8.99 -5.22
CA LEU A 174 -0.88 8.61 -5.70
C LEU A 174 -0.81 7.14 -6.14
N ILE A 175 -1.42 6.22 -5.38
CA ILE A 175 -1.44 4.80 -5.75
C ILE A 175 -2.31 4.57 -6.99
N LEU A 176 -3.46 5.25 -7.11
CA LEU A 176 -4.30 5.20 -8.31
C LEU A 176 -3.52 5.67 -9.55
N LYS A 177 -2.76 6.75 -9.40
CA LYS A 177 -1.86 7.25 -10.44
C LYS A 177 -0.78 6.22 -10.80
N ILE A 178 -0.08 5.65 -9.83
CA ILE A 178 0.97 4.66 -10.08
C ILE A 178 0.41 3.42 -10.79
N LEU A 179 -0.73 2.90 -10.34
CA LEU A 179 -1.25 1.61 -10.80
C LEU A 179 -2.07 1.70 -12.09
N TYR A 180 -2.87 2.76 -12.26
CA TYR A 180 -3.81 2.90 -13.38
C TYR A 180 -3.51 4.12 -14.28
N GLY A 181 -2.51 4.93 -13.95
CA GLY A 181 -2.26 6.22 -14.62
C GLY A 181 -3.29 7.28 -14.25
N ILE A 182 -4.25 6.99 -13.36
CA ILE A 182 -5.33 7.90 -12.99
C ILE A 182 -4.75 9.06 -12.17
N GLY A 183 -4.57 10.21 -12.80
CA GLY A 183 -4.03 11.43 -12.20
C GLY A 183 -5.09 12.29 -11.52
N CYS A 184 -4.93 13.61 -11.61
CA CYS A 184 -5.75 14.56 -10.86
C CYS A 184 -7.18 14.70 -11.40
N THR A 185 -8.12 14.97 -10.49
CA THR A 185 -9.47 15.39 -10.84
C THR A 185 -9.43 16.72 -11.59
N THR A 186 -10.23 16.81 -12.64
CA THR A 186 -10.33 17.99 -13.49
C THR A 186 -11.75 18.54 -13.51
N MET A 187 -11.86 19.86 -13.56
CA MET A 187 -13.10 20.56 -13.85
C MET A 187 -13.09 20.99 -15.31
N ARG A 188 -14.15 20.65 -16.04
CA ARG A 188 -14.32 21.10 -17.43
C ARG A 188 -15.11 22.40 -17.42
N PHE A 189 -14.59 23.43 -18.06
CA PHE A 189 -15.29 24.71 -18.24
C PHE A 189 -15.76 24.82 -19.69
N ASN A 190 -17.07 24.95 -19.90
CA ASN A 190 -17.62 25.19 -21.21
C ASN A 190 -17.52 26.69 -21.54
N LEU A 191 -16.71 27.03 -22.55
CA LEU A 191 -16.49 28.41 -22.98
C LEU A 191 -17.71 29.02 -23.68
N GLU A 192 -18.54 28.20 -24.34
CA GLU A 192 -19.74 28.68 -25.04
C GLU A 192 -20.87 29.03 -24.07
N THR A 193 -21.06 28.20 -23.03
CA THR A 193 -22.10 28.44 -22.01
C THR A 193 -21.58 29.22 -20.79
N ASN A 194 -20.27 29.46 -20.70
CA ASN A 194 -19.59 30.12 -19.59
C ASN A 194 -19.92 29.46 -18.22
N GLN A 195 -19.97 28.13 -18.20
CA GLN A 195 -20.36 27.33 -17.04
C GLN A 195 -19.43 26.13 -16.85
N PHE A 196 -19.26 25.69 -15.62
CA PHE A 196 -18.62 24.42 -15.31
C PHE A 196 -19.54 23.27 -15.71
N ILE A 197 -18.96 22.23 -16.30
CA ILE A 197 -19.65 20.97 -16.58
C ILE A 197 -19.48 20.09 -15.34
N GLU A 198 -20.55 19.92 -14.57
CA GLU A 198 -20.63 18.93 -13.51
C GLU A 198 -21.25 17.65 -14.08
N ASP A 199 -20.46 16.58 -14.15
CA ASP A 199 -20.95 15.25 -14.50
C ASP A 199 -21.19 14.50 -13.18
N ALA A 200 -22.44 14.50 -12.70
CA ALA A 200 -22.79 14.03 -11.36
C ALA A 200 -22.51 12.53 -11.12
N GLU A 201 -22.31 11.76 -12.20
CA GLU A 201 -22.10 10.31 -12.15
C GLU A 201 -20.65 9.87 -12.41
N CYS A 202 -19.77 10.78 -12.87
CA CYS A 202 -18.40 10.46 -13.27
C CYS A 202 -17.40 11.58 -12.92
N GLU A 203 -16.45 11.31 -12.00
CA GLU A 203 -15.29 12.17 -11.81
C GLU A 203 -14.38 12.14 -13.05
N SER A 204 -14.20 13.28 -13.71
CA SER A 204 -13.23 13.42 -14.80
C SER A 204 -11.81 13.52 -14.26
N ARG A 205 -10.91 12.62 -14.68
CA ARG A 205 -9.49 12.64 -14.30
C ARG A 205 -8.56 12.70 -15.50
N LEU A 206 -7.44 13.40 -15.37
CA LEU A 206 -6.35 13.36 -16.35
C LEU A 206 -5.52 12.11 -16.14
N TYR A 207 -5.17 11.42 -17.22
CA TYR A 207 -4.20 10.33 -17.16
C TYR A 207 -2.78 10.88 -17.25
N GLU A 208 -1.91 10.37 -16.40
CA GLU A 208 -0.49 10.70 -16.39
C GLU A 208 0.31 9.41 -16.52
N ASP A 209 1.06 9.28 -17.61
CA ASP A 209 1.84 8.08 -17.91
C ASP A 209 3.21 8.10 -17.24
N THR A 210 3.72 9.28 -16.89
CA THR A 210 5.06 9.45 -16.35
C THR A 210 5.12 10.51 -15.24
N GLY A 211 6.11 10.36 -14.37
CA GLY A 211 6.47 11.36 -13.37
C GLY A 211 7.98 11.42 -13.17
N LEU A 212 8.44 12.28 -12.28
CA LEU A 212 9.87 12.47 -12.03
C LEU A 212 10.25 12.02 -10.62
N LYS A 213 11.34 11.27 -10.53
CA LYS A 213 12.02 10.93 -9.28
C LYS A 213 13.14 11.95 -9.03
N PRO A 214 12.91 12.96 -8.17
CA PRO A 214 13.97 13.85 -7.74
C PRO A 214 15.02 13.10 -6.90
N PRO A 215 16.25 13.63 -6.76
CA PRO A 215 16.73 14.90 -7.34
C PRO A 215 17.27 14.74 -8.77
N LYS A 216 17.48 13.51 -9.23
CA LYS A 216 18.06 13.22 -10.56
C LYS A 216 17.05 13.37 -11.69
N ASN A 217 15.77 13.59 -11.37
CA ASN A 217 14.65 13.66 -12.31
C ASN A 217 14.59 12.44 -13.24
N ILE A 218 14.82 11.25 -12.66
CA ILE A 218 14.66 10.00 -13.39
C ILE A 218 13.17 9.81 -13.66
N GLU A 219 12.81 9.49 -14.89
CA GLU A 219 11.43 9.21 -15.27
C GLU A 219 10.91 7.97 -14.55
N LEU A 220 9.74 8.12 -13.93
CA LEU A 220 8.96 7.04 -13.35
C LEU A 220 7.79 6.77 -14.30
N GLN A 221 7.73 5.57 -14.84
CA GLN A 221 6.53 5.11 -15.53
C GLN A 221 5.40 4.92 -14.52
N PHE A 222 4.17 5.20 -14.93
CA PHE A 222 2.93 4.92 -14.22
C PHE A 222 2.11 3.88 -14.98
N ASN A 223 0.84 3.73 -14.60
CA ASN A 223 -0.06 2.75 -15.19
C ASN A 223 0.46 1.31 -15.14
N TYR A 224 1.04 0.92 -14.00
CA TYR A 224 1.67 -0.40 -13.85
C TYR A 224 0.77 -1.55 -14.25
N PHE A 225 -0.54 -1.49 -14.01
CA PHE A 225 -1.43 -2.59 -14.36
C PHE A 225 -1.61 -2.81 -15.87
N SER A 226 -1.42 -1.79 -16.73
CA SER A 226 -1.42 -2.00 -18.18
C SER A 226 -0.15 -2.66 -18.71
N GLU A 227 0.94 -2.60 -17.94
CA GLU A 227 2.22 -3.15 -18.34
C GLU A 227 2.24 -4.67 -18.18
N LYS A 228 2.63 -5.37 -19.25
CA LYS A 228 2.68 -6.86 -19.26
C LYS A 228 3.53 -7.42 -18.13
N GLU A 229 4.58 -6.71 -17.71
CA GLU A 229 5.44 -7.17 -16.62
C GLU A 229 4.73 -7.25 -15.26
N PHE A 230 3.58 -6.60 -15.09
CA PHE A 230 2.76 -6.63 -13.89
C PHE A 230 1.61 -7.64 -13.93
N GLU A 231 1.49 -8.45 -15.00
CA GLU A 231 0.42 -9.47 -15.10
C GLU A 231 0.45 -10.49 -13.94
N ASN A 232 1.59 -10.67 -13.29
CA ASN A 232 1.73 -11.56 -12.13
C ASN A 232 1.22 -10.93 -10.82
N ILE A 233 0.88 -9.64 -10.79
CA ILE A 233 0.34 -8.95 -9.61
C ILE A 233 -1.17 -8.81 -9.79
N SER A 234 -1.93 -9.45 -8.91
CA SER A 234 -3.39 -9.52 -8.99
C SER A 234 -4.08 -8.31 -8.37
N GLY A 235 -3.42 -7.65 -7.42
CA GLY A 235 -3.92 -6.43 -6.81
C GLY A 235 -2.98 -5.86 -5.76
N VAL A 236 -3.31 -4.65 -5.33
CA VAL A 236 -2.59 -3.94 -4.28
C VAL A 236 -3.58 -3.53 -3.20
N ILE A 237 -3.32 -3.91 -1.95
CA ILE A 237 -4.06 -3.42 -0.80
C ILE A 237 -3.30 -2.23 -0.23
N LEU A 238 -3.94 -1.07 -0.19
CA LEU A 238 -3.43 0.11 0.49
C LEU A 238 -4.02 0.18 1.90
N ASN A 239 -3.15 0.25 2.90
CA ASN A 239 -3.47 0.63 4.26
C ASN A 239 -2.96 2.05 4.51
N ASN A 240 -3.89 2.99 4.59
CA ASN A 240 -3.58 4.41 4.63
C ASN A 240 -3.56 5.01 6.05
N ASN A 241 -3.78 4.16 7.04
CA ASN A 241 -3.91 4.57 8.43
C ASN A 241 -2.60 5.13 8.98
N SER A 242 -2.66 6.17 9.80
CA SER A 242 -1.51 6.61 10.59
C SER A 242 -1.11 5.52 11.57
N ILE A 243 0.16 5.47 11.96
CA ILE A 243 0.62 4.39 12.84
C ILE A 243 -0.06 4.46 14.22
N GLY A 244 -0.41 5.67 14.66
CA GLY A 244 -1.08 5.91 15.93
C GLY A 244 -2.58 5.63 15.96
N GLU A 245 -3.21 5.57 14.79
CA GLU A 245 -4.66 5.43 14.69
C GLU A 245 -5.09 3.97 14.87
N GLU A 246 -6.30 3.79 15.41
CA GLU A 246 -6.92 2.47 15.56
C GLU A 246 -7.17 1.82 14.19
N LEU A 247 -7.10 0.50 14.16
CA LEU A 247 -7.30 -0.26 12.95
C LEU A 247 -8.78 -0.27 12.55
N LYS A 248 -9.16 0.56 11.58
CA LYS A 248 -10.50 0.56 10.99
C LYS A 248 -10.48 0.03 9.57
N LYS A 249 -11.57 -0.66 9.19
CA LYS A 249 -11.73 -1.27 7.86
C LYS A 249 -11.67 -0.24 6.72
N GLU A 250 -12.13 0.98 6.97
CA GLU A 250 -12.20 2.08 6.02
C GLU A 250 -10.82 2.57 5.53
N TYR A 251 -9.74 2.26 6.26
CA TYR A 251 -8.39 2.59 5.84
C TYR A 251 -7.76 1.58 4.88
N PHE A 252 -8.45 0.46 4.62
CA PHE A 252 -8.02 -0.57 3.68
C PHE A 252 -8.83 -0.50 2.40
N CYS A 253 -8.14 -0.32 1.28
CA CYS A 253 -8.75 -0.48 -0.03
C CYS A 253 -7.92 -1.45 -0.90
N LEU A 254 -8.62 -2.31 -1.63
CA LEU A 254 -8.03 -3.24 -2.59
C LEU A 254 -8.19 -2.69 -4.00
N LEU A 255 -7.08 -2.53 -4.71
CA LEU A 255 -7.02 -2.07 -6.09
C LEU A 255 -6.75 -3.29 -6.99
N LEU A 256 -7.75 -3.73 -7.76
CA LEU A 256 -7.65 -4.94 -8.58
C LEU A 256 -6.95 -4.66 -9.92
N ASN A 257 -6.00 -5.51 -10.28
CA ASN A 257 -5.39 -5.46 -11.60
C ASN A 257 -6.33 -6.11 -12.64
N PRO A 258 -6.90 -5.36 -13.60
CA PRO A 258 -7.80 -5.92 -14.61
C PRO A 258 -7.11 -6.85 -15.60
N PHE A 259 -5.77 -6.79 -15.70
CA PHE A 259 -4.96 -7.58 -16.61
C PHE A 259 -4.13 -8.66 -15.89
N ALA A 260 -4.49 -8.99 -14.65
CA ALA A 260 -3.83 -10.05 -13.89
C ALA A 260 -3.98 -11.41 -14.59
N ARG A 261 -2.87 -12.15 -14.69
CA ARG A 261 -2.84 -13.55 -15.12
C ARG A 261 -3.70 -14.43 -14.22
N CYS A 262 -3.68 -14.17 -12.92
CA CYS A 262 -4.50 -14.84 -11.92
C CYS A 262 -5.30 -13.79 -11.15
N PRO A 263 -6.53 -13.45 -11.56
CA PRO A 263 -7.34 -12.42 -10.90
C PRO A 263 -7.85 -12.90 -9.53
N ILE A 264 -8.12 -11.95 -8.64
CA ILE A 264 -8.77 -12.23 -7.36
C ILE A 264 -10.25 -12.48 -7.61
N ASP A 265 -10.81 -13.53 -7.01
CA ASP A 265 -12.23 -13.83 -7.09
C ASP A 265 -13.03 -12.79 -6.28
N ALA A 266 -13.81 -11.96 -6.99
CA ALA A 266 -14.61 -10.90 -6.39
C ALA A 266 -15.67 -11.42 -5.40
N SER A 267 -16.12 -12.68 -5.54
CA SER A 267 -17.05 -13.29 -4.58
C SER A 267 -16.46 -13.44 -3.18
N GLN A 268 -15.12 -13.41 -3.08
CA GLN A 268 -14.40 -13.48 -1.81
C GLN A 268 -14.13 -12.10 -1.18
N LEU A 269 -14.58 -11.00 -1.79
CA LEU A 269 -14.28 -9.64 -1.33
C LEU A 269 -15.35 -9.04 -0.41
N GLU A 270 -16.25 -9.86 0.14
CA GLU A 270 -17.23 -9.42 1.13
C GLU A 270 -16.54 -8.68 2.30
N GLY A 271 -17.01 -7.47 2.60
CA GLY A 271 -16.49 -6.62 3.67
C GLY A 271 -15.19 -5.86 3.34
N ILE A 272 -14.59 -6.08 2.18
CA ILE A 272 -13.41 -5.35 1.69
C ILE A 272 -13.87 -4.26 0.72
N THR A 273 -13.46 -3.01 0.94
CA THR A 273 -13.63 -1.94 -0.05
C THR A 273 -12.65 -2.16 -1.20
N TYR A 274 -13.14 -2.20 -2.44
CA TYR A 274 -12.27 -2.46 -3.60
C TYR A 274 -12.62 -1.62 -4.82
N PHE A 275 -11.60 -1.36 -5.65
CA PHE A 275 -11.68 -0.66 -6.92
C PHE A 275 -11.40 -1.63 -8.06
N GLN A 276 -12.28 -1.67 -9.05
CA GLN A 276 -12.15 -2.58 -10.18
C GLN A 276 -12.61 -1.95 -11.49
N LEU A 277 -12.13 -2.51 -12.61
CA LEU A 277 -12.69 -2.23 -13.93
C LEU A 277 -14.10 -2.84 -14.00
N ASN A 278 -15.10 -2.00 -14.20
CA ASN A 278 -16.50 -2.40 -14.27
C ASN A 278 -16.96 -2.59 -15.73
N LYS A 279 -16.54 -1.71 -16.63
CA LYS A 279 -16.97 -1.74 -18.04
C LYS A 279 -15.86 -1.25 -18.96
N THR A 280 -15.79 -1.87 -20.13
CA THR A 280 -15.04 -1.39 -21.29
C THR A 280 -16.02 -1.24 -22.45
N ASP A 281 -16.01 -0.08 -23.10
CA ASP A 281 -16.67 0.13 -24.38
C ASP A 281 -15.68 0.64 -25.43
N ALA A 282 -16.17 0.96 -26.63
CA ALA A 282 -15.33 1.34 -27.75
C ALA A 282 -14.49 2.61 -27.50
N GLN A 283 -14.83 3.41 -26.50
CA GLN A 283 -14.19 4.70 -26.22
C GLN A 283 -13.69 4.84 -24.78
N TYR A 284 -14.28 4.10 -23.83
CA TYR A 284 -14.05 4.34 -22.40
C TYR A 284 -13.81 3.06 -21.60
N LEU A 285 -12.97 3.22 -20.56
CA LEU A 285 -12.84 2.30 -19.44
C LEU A 285 -13.52 2.92 -18.22
N THR A 286 -14.45 2.20 -17.61
CA THR A 286 -15.17 2.63 -16.41
C THR A 286 -14.71 1.79 -15.23
N TYR A 287 -14.20 2.45 -14.20
CA TYR A 287 -13.84 1.84 -12.93
C TYR A 287 -14.84 2.23 -11.85
N CYS A 288 -15.09 1.34 -10.89
CA CYS A 288 -16.03 1.58 -9.81
C CYS A 288 -15.47 1.16 -8.46
N TRP A 289 -15.85 1.90 -7.41
CA TRP A 289 -15.68 1.51 -6.02
C TRP A 289 -16.84 0.59 -5.60
N HIS A 290 -16.50 -0.46 -4.86
CA HIS A 290 -17.46 -1.39 -4.27
C HIS A 290 -17.24 -1.46 -2.77
N ASN A 291 -18.32 -1.74 -2.01
CA ASN A 291 -18.31 -1.85 -0.55
C ASN A 291 -17.73 -0.61 0.16
N LYS A 292 -18.05 0.60 -0.33
CA LYS A 292 -17.64 1.87 0.27
C LYS A 292 -18.61 2.29 1.38
#